data_AF-A0A2I3S838-F1
#
_entry.id   AF-A0A2I3S838-F1
#
_cell.length_a   1.000
_cell.length_b   1.000
_cell.length_c   1.000
_cell.angle_alpha   90.00
_cell.angle_beta   90.00
_cell.angle_gamma   90.00
#
_symmetry.space_group_name_H-M   'P 1'
#
loop_
_entity.id
_entity.type
_entity.pdbx_description
1 polymer ?
#
loop_
_entity_poly.entity_id
_entity_poly.type
_entity_poly.pdbx_seq_one_letter_code
_entity_poly.pdbx_strand_id
1 'polypeptide(L)'
;MPRNRLWTREETRMLGAIQQVMTGILLHCLGLLWMYLSLTQTTAFGATYIPLALLTAYPFWSSLLFIFTGAFTVSLEKIRSPFLVSYTLVANIVSACISVIGLLLLSVEFIIYSKSSKNSLWPHVCTRFL
;
A
#
# COMPACT_ATOMS: atom_id res chain seq x y z
N MET A 1 -6.73 -36.11 -20.51
CA MET A 1 -5.60 -35.79 -19.61
C MET A 1 -5.62 -34.29 -19.27
N PRO A 2 -5.76 -33.86 -17.99
CA PRO A 2 -5.64 -32.45 -17.62
C PRO A 2 -4.75 -32.17 -16.38
N ARG A 3 -3.75 -33.01 -16.08
CA ARG A 3 -2.94 -32.89 -14.85
C ARG A 3 -2.10 -31.60 -14.81
N ASN A 4 -1.60 -31.15 -15.96
CA ASN A 4 -0.67 -30.02 -16.07
C ASN A 4 -1.35 -28.66 -15.79
N ARG A 5 -2.63 -28.49 -16.13
CA ARG A 5 -3.39 -27.26 -15.88
C ARG A 5 -3.75 -27.04 -14.41
N LEU A 6 -3.88 -28.12 -13.65
CA LEU A 6 -4.15 -28.05 -12.22
C LEU A 6 -2.92 -27.58 -11.46
N TRP A 7 -1.75 -28.10 -11.83
CA TRP A 7 -0.46 -27.69 -11.29
C TRP A 7 -0.19 -26.20 -11.45
N THR A 8 -0.38 -25.64 -12.66
CA THR A 8 -0.15 -24.20 -12.92
C THR A 8 -1.10 -23.30 -12.11
N ARG A 9 -2.34 -23.74 -11.84
CA ARG A 9 -3.27 -23.00 -10.99
C ARG A 9 -2.89 -23.03 -9.52
N GLU A 10 -2.33 -24.15 -9.04
CA GLU A 10 -1.86 -24.27 -7.66
C GLU A 10 -0.62 -23.38 -7.44
N GLU A 11 0.36 -23.42 -8.34
CA GLU A 11 1.55 -22.56 -8.28
C GLU A 11 1.21 -21.06 -8.33
N THR A 12 0.32 -20.65 -9.24
CA THR A 12 -0.10 -19.24 -9.35
C THR A 12 -0.89 -18.76 -8.13
N ARG A 13 -1.64 -19.64 -7.47
CA ARG A 13 -2.33 -19.33 -6.20
C ARG A 13 -1.33 -19.13 -5.06
N MET A 14 -0.34 -20.02 -4.92
CA MET A 14 0.74 -19.87 -3.94
C MET A 14 1.49 -18.57 -4.13
N LEU A 15 1.89 -18.27 -5.38
CA LEU A 15 2.59 -17.03 -5.70
C LEU A 15 1.75 -15.79 -5.34
N GLY A 16 0.44 -15.82 -5.63
CA GLY A 16 -0.48 -14.75 -5.24
C GLY A 16 -0.57 -14.55 -3.72
N ALA A 17 -0.62 -15.64 -2.95
CA ALA A 17 -0.68 -15.59 -1.49
C ALA A 17 0.60 -14.96 -0.89
N ILE A 18 1.76 -15.40 -1.37
CA ILE A 18 3.06 -14.85 -0.97
C ILE A 18 3.13 -13.37 -1.31
N GLN A 19 2.72 -13.00 -2.52
CA GLN A 19 2.74 -11.61 -2.97
C GLN A 19 1.83 -10.72 -2.12
N GLN A 20 0.66 -11.20 -1.68
CA GLN A 20 -0.23 -10.44 -0.77
C GLN A 20 0.42 -10.17 0.59
N VAL A 21 1.09 -11.18 1.19
CA VAL A 21 1.81 -10.98 2.47
C VAL A 21 2.95 -9.97 2.29
N MET A 22 3.73 -10.10 1.20
CA MET A 22 4.81 -9.16 0.88
C MET A 22 4.28 -7.73 0.69
N THR A 23 3.19 -7.56 -0.07
CA THR A 23 2.55 -6.26 -0.26
C THR A 23 2.05 -5.66 1.06
N GLY A 24 1.47 -6.49 1.94
CA GLY A 24 1.05 -6.05 3.27
C GLY A 24 2.19 -5.54 4.15
N ILE A 25 3.35 -6.21 4.12
CA ILE A 25 4.57 -5.78 4.83
C ILE A 25 5.12 -4.48 4.22
N LEU A 26 5.18 -4.39 2.89
CA LEU A 26 5.65 -3.19 2.19
C LEU A 26 4.78 -1.97 2.51
N LEU A 27 3.45 -2.12 2.52
CA LEU A 27 2.52 -1.05 2.91
C LEU A 27 2.71 -0.63 4.38
N HIS A 28 3.02 -1.58 5.27
CA HIS A 28 3.32 -1.28 6.67
C HIS A 28 4.59 -0.44 6.82
N CYS A 29 5.68 -0.88 6.19
CA CYS A 29 6.96 -0.17 6.21
C CYS A 29 6.83 1.22 5.58
N LEU A 30 6.10 1.33 4.47
CA LEU A 30 5.84 2.61 3.81
C LEU A 30 5.03 3.55 4.71
N GLY A 31 4.02 3.04 5.42
CA GLY A 31 3.25 3.82 6.39
C GLY A 31 4.09 4.37 7.54
N LEU A 32 4.97 3.53 8.11
CA LEU A 32 5.91 3.94 9.17
C LEU A 32 6.90 4.99 8.68
N LEU A 33 7.48 4.79 7.49
CA LEU A 33 8.38 5.76 6.87
C LEU A 33 7.68 7.11 6.67
N TRP A 34 6.44 7.09 6.16
CA TRP A 34 5.67 8.30 5.95
C TRP A 34 5.37 9.03 7.25
N MET A 35 4.97 8.31 8.30
CA MET A 35 4.72 8.87 9.62
C MET A 35 5.97 9.55 10.19
N TYR A 36 7.13 8.89 10.08
CA TYR A 36 8.40 9.45 10.52
C TYR A 36 8.77 10.72 9.74
N LEU A 37 8.58 10.71 8.42
CA LEU A 37 8.87 11.85 7.56
C LEU A 37 7.95 13.04 7.89
N SER A 38 6.65 12.80 8.09
CA SER A 38 5.69 13.83 8.50
C SER A 38 6.01 14.42 9.87
N LEU A 39 6.40 13.60 10.85
CA LEU A 39 6.79 14.07 12.18
C LEU A 39 8.07 14.93 12.13
N THR A 40 9.02 14.53 11.29
CA THR A 40 10.27 15.30 11.10
C THR A 40 9.99 16.64 10.40
N GLN A 41 9.07 16.67 9.43
CA GLN A 41 8.66 17.90 8.75
C GLN A 41 7.92 18.88 9.68
N THR A 42 6.99 18.38 10.51
CA THR A 42 6.24 19.24 11.46
C THR A 42 7.15 19.84 12.52
N THR A 43 8.11 19.06 13.04
CA THR A 43 9.08 19.53 14.04
C THR A 43 10.12 20.51 13.45
N ALA A 44 10.59 20.27 12.22
CA ALA A 44 11.62 21.10 11.60
C ALA A 44 11.07 22.41 10.97
N PHE A 45 9.88 22.38 10.36
CA PHE A 45 9.35 23.50 9.58
C PHE A 45 8.09 24.13 10.17
N GLY A 46 7.54 23.59 11.26
CA GLY A 46 6.29 24.07 11.88
C GLY A 46 5.05 23.96 10.98
N ALA A 47 5.18 23.35 9.79
CA ALA A 47 4.14 23.31 8.78
C ALA A 47 3.11 22.22 9.07
N THR A 48 1.84 22.61 9.06
CA THR A 48 0.67 21.83 9.51
C THR A 48 0.06 20.96 8.39
N TYR A 49 0.85 20.44 7.43
CA TYR A 49 0.29 19.57 6.38
C TYR A 49 0.25 18.12 6.86
N ILE A 50 -0.96 17.66 7.21
CA ILE A 50 -1.23 16.26 7.53
C ILE A 50 -1.66 15.55 6.23
N PRO A 51 -0.87 14.61 5.71
CA PRO A 51 -1.22 13.91 4.47
C PRO A 51 -2.50 13.09 4.65
N LEU A 52 -3.37 13.06 3.64
CA LEU A 52 -4.68 12.40 3.70
C LEU A 52 -4.55 10.89 3.95
N ALA A 53 -3.46 10.28 3.48
CA ALA A 53 -3.14 8.88 3.73
C ALA A 53 -2.92 8.58 5.23
N LEU A 54 -2.36 9.53 5.99
CA LEU A 54 -2.14 9.40 7.43
C LEU A 54 -3.44 9.69 8.20
N LEU A 55 -4.22 10.68 7.76
CA LEU A 55 -5.53 11.01 8.34
C LEU A 55 -6.52 9.84 8.25
N THR A 56 -6.53 9.17 7.10
CA THR A 56 -7.39 8.00 6.88
C THR A 56 -6.86 6.72 7.54
N ALA A 57 -5.67 6.77 8.14
CA ALA A 57 -4.92 5.61 8.64
C ALA A 57 -4.85 4.46 7.62
N TYR A 58 -4.97 4.80 6.33
CA TYR A 58 -5.07 3.85 5.23
C TYR A 58 -3.95 2.79 5.24
N PRO A 59 -2.65 3.15 5.37
CA PRO A 59 -1.58 2.14 5.36
C PRO A 59 -1.66 1.16 6.53
N PHE A 60 -2.25 1.54 7.67
CA PHE A 60 -2.38 0.66 8.83
C PHE A 60 -3.49 -0.37 8.65
N TRP A 61 -4.72 0.07 8.37
CA TRP A 61 -5.86 -0.85 8.19
C TRP A 61 -5.71 -1.70 6.92
N SER A 62 -5.21 -1.10 5.83
CA SER A 62 -4.92 -1.82 4.59
C SER A 62 -3.85 -2.91 4.81
N SER A 63 -2.74 -2.59 5.47
CA SER A 63 -1.67 -3.56 5.72
C SER A 63 -2.17 -4.78 6.49
N LEU A 64 -2.96 -4.57 7.56
CA LEU A 64 -3.54 -5.66 8.33
C LEU A 64 -4.41 -6.57 7.45
N LEU A 65 -5.28 -5.99 6.63
CA LEU A 65 -6.14 -6.75 5.71
C LEU A 65 -5.32 -7.58 4.71
N PHE A 66 -4.25 -7.02 4.14
CA PHE A 66 -3.36 -7.76 3.23
C PHE A 66 -2.63 -8.91 3.91
N ILE A 67 -2.09 -8.69 5.11
CA ILE A 67 -1.37 -9.72 5.88
C ILE A 67 -2.33 -10.85 6.29
N PHE A 68 -3.51 -10.51 6.83
CA PHE A 68 -4.51 -11.51 7.20
C PHE A 68 -4.95 -12.32 5.96
N THR A 69 -5.26 -11.65 4.86
CA THR A 69 -5.72 -12.30 3.63
C THR A 69 -4.65 -13.27 3.08
N GLY A 70 -3.39 -12.85 3.05
CA GLY A 70 -2.28 -13.69 2.63
C GLY A 70 -2.03 -14.87 3.58
N ALA A 71 -2.03 -14.64 4.90
CA ALA A 71 -1.82 -15.68 5.91
C ALA A 71 -2.96 -16.72 5.94
N PHE A 72 -4.21 -16.27 5.77
CA PHE A 72 -5.35 -17.16 5.59
C PHE A 72 -5.20 -17.97 4.30
N THR A 73 -4.79 -17.37 3.19
CA THR A 73 -4.61 -18.10 1.92
C THR A 73 -3.56 -19.21 2.04
N VAL A 74 -2.42 -18.96 2.72
CA VAL A 74 -1.38 -19.96 2.98
C VAL A 74 -1.87 -21.06 3.95
N SER A 75 -2.53 -20.67 5.05
CA SER A 75 -3.02 -21.64 6.05
C SER A 75 -4.12 -22.53 5.49
N LEU A 76 -4.97 -21.96 4.63
CA LEU A 76 -6.08 -22.65 4.02
C LEU A 76 -5.61 -23.58 2.89
N GLU A 77 -4.49 -23.31 2.22
CA GLU A 77 -3.96 -24.23 1.20
C GLU A 77 -3.64 -25.62 1.76
N LYS A 78 -3.32 -25.68 3.06
CA LYS A 78 -3.14 -26.93 3.82
C LYS A 78 -4.45 -27.71 4.02
N ILE A 79 -5.60 -27.07 3.86
CA ILE A 79 -6.95 -27.59 4.09
C ILE A 79 -7.73 -27.54 2.76
N ARG A 80 -7.56 -28.57 1.93
CA ARG A 80 -8.07 -28.68 0.56
C ARG A 80 -9.61 -28.80 0.50
N SER A 81 -10.34 -27.71 0.74
CA SER A 81 -11.82 -27.66 0.74
C SER A 81 -12.37 -26.80 -0.41
N PRO A 82 -13.49 -27.15 -1.07
CA PRO A 82 -14.06 -26.35 -2.17
C PRO A 82 -14.45 -24.91 -1.78
N PHE A 83 -14.77 -24.65 -0.50
CA PHE A 83 -15.01 -23.29 0.01
C PHE A 83 -13.79 -22.37 -0.12
N LEU A 84 -12.57 -22.91 -0.18
CA LEU A 84 -11.34 -22.11 -0.35
C LEU A 84 -11.30 -21.36 -1.66
N VAL A 85 -11.74 -22.00 -2.74
CA VAL A 85 -11.57 -21.44 -4.08
C VAL A 85 -12.36 -20.13 -4.16
N SER A 86 -13.57 -20.13 -3.61
CA SER A 86 -14.40 -18.94 -3.51
C SER A 86 -13.78 -17.87 -2.61
N TYR A 87 -13.26 -18.26 -1.43
CA TYR A 87 -12.61 -17.31 -0.50
C TYR A 87 -11.40 -16.63 -1.12
N THR A 88 -10.50 -17.38 -1.76
CA THR A 88 -9.31 -16.83 -2.43
C THR A 88 -9.66 -15.88 -3.57
N LEU A 89 -10.77 -16.12 -4.26
CA LEU A 89 -11.25 -15.25 -5.35
C LEU A 89 -11.74 -13.92 -4.79
N VAL A 90 -12.55 -13.96 -3.73
CA VAL A 90 -13.05 -12.75 -3.04
C VAL A 90 -11.90 -11.95 -2.44
N ALA A 91 -10.99 -12.63 -1.74
CA ALA A 91 -9.76 -12.06 -1.19
C ALA A 91 -8.94 -11.30 -2.24
N ASN A 92 -8.76 -11.90 -3.42
CA ASN A 92 -8.01 -11.27 -4.51
C ASN A 92 -8.72 -10.02 -5.08
N ILE A 93 -10.05 -10.05 -5.24
CA ILE A 93 -10.83 -8.91 -5.69
C ILE A 93 -10.76 -7.77 -4.67
N VAL A 94 -10.97 -8.07 -3.39
CA VAL A 94 -10.90 -7.08 -2.30
C VAL A 94 -9.50 -6.46 -2.23
N SER A 95 -8.45 -7.28 -2.30
CA SER A 95 -7.05 -6.85 -2.38
C SER A 95 -6.81 -5.89 -3.56
N ALA A 96 -7.36 -6.19 -4.73
CA ALA A 96 -7.25 -5.32 -5.91
C ALA A 96 -7.97 -3.99 -5.72
N CYS A 97 -9.19 -3.99 -5.18
CA CYS A 97 -9.95 -2.76 -4.89
C CYS A 97 -9.21 -1.87 -3.90
N ILE A 98 -8.68 -2.46 -2.82
CA ILE A 98 -7.88 -1.72 -1.83
C ILE A 98 -6.64 -1.13 -2.53
N SER A 99 -5.88 -1.92 -3.28
CA SER A 99 -4.70 -1.43 -4.01
C SER A 99 -5.00 -0.22 -4.92
N VAL A 100 -6.11 -0.26 -5.66
CA VAL A 100 -6.56 0.87 -6.50
C VAL A 100 -6.85 2.12 -5.66
N ILE A 101 -7.54 1.97 -4.54
CA ILE A 101 -7.83 3.08 -3.61
C ILE A 101 -6.52 3.71 -3.10
N GLY A 102 -5.55 2.88 -2.70
CA GLY A 102 -4.25 3.35 -2.24
C GLY A 102 -3.47 4.10 -3.32
N LEU A 103 -3.50 3.62 -4.56
CA LEU A 103 -2.87 4.28 -5.70
C LEU A 103 -3.51 5.65 -5.99
N LEU A 104 -4.84 5.74 -5.92
CA LEU A 104 -5.57 7.00 -6.10
C LEU A 104 -5.22 8.02 -5.00
N LEU A 105 -5.19 7.59 -3.74
CA LEU A 105 -4.76 8.40 -2.60
C LEU A 105 -3.34 8.95 -2.81
N LEU A 106 -2.41 8.08 -3.19
CA LEU A 106 -1.01 8.47 -3.43
C LEU A 106 -0.88 9.44 -4.62
N SER A 107 -1.68 9.24 -5.66
CA SER A 107 -1.72 10.13 -6.83
C SER A 107 -2.24 11.53 -6.45
N VAL A 108 -3.28 11.61 -5.63
CA VAL A 108 -3.84 12.88 -5.14
C VAL A 108 -2.81 13.63 -4.29
N GLU A 109 -2.16 12.94 -3.35
CA GLU A 109 -1.10 13.54 -2.52
C GLU A 109 0.04 14.09 -3.38
N PHE A 110 0.46 13.36 -4.42
CA PHE A 110 1.51 13.81 -5.34
C PHE A 110 1.10 15.07 -6.12
N ILE A 111 -0.16 15.16 -6.55
CA ILE A 111 -0.69 16.35 -7.25
C ILE A 111 -0.70 17.56 -6.31
N ILE A 112 -1.14 17.38 -5.07
CA ILE A 112 -1.14 18.45 -4.05
C ILE A 112 0.30 18.92 -3.79
N TYR A 113 1.22 17.99 -3.59
CA TYR A 113 2.64 18.29 -3.40
C TYR A 113 3.25 19.02 -4.59
N SER A 114 3.01 18.54 -5.82
CA SER A 114 3.50 19.16 -7.05
C SER A 114 2.98 20.60 -7.21
N LYS A 115 1.71 20.84 -6.88
CA LYS A 115 1.13 22.18 -6.91
C LYS A 115 1.76 23.09 -5.85
N SER A 116 2.01 22.57 -4.65
CA SER A 116 2.66 23.30 -3.56
C SER A 116 4.13 23.63 -3.90
N SER A 117 4.87 22.68 -4.49
CA SER A 117 6.26 22.87 -4.93
C SER A 117 6.38 23.95 -6.00
N LYS A 118 5.44 24.04 -6.95
CA LYS A 118 5.40 25.13 -7.94
C LYS A 118 5.18 26.51 -7.32
N ASN A 119 4.49 26.59 -6.18
CA ASN A 119 4.28 27.83 -5.44
C ASN A 119 5.45 28.17 -4.49
N SER A 120 6.32 27.19 -4.18
CA SER A 120 7.47 27.35 -3.30
C SER A 120 8.78 27.23 -4.09
N LEU A 121 8.90 28.00 -5.17
CA LEU A 121 10.20 28.29 -5.77
C LEU A 121 10.97 29.18 -4.78
N TRP A 122 11.85 28.55 -3.99
CA TRP A 122 13.00 29.11 -3.28
C TRP A 122 13.17 30.64 -3.29
N PRO A 123 13.25 31.32 -2.13
CA PRO A 123 13.94 32.58 -2.03
C PRO A 123 15.46 32.30 -2.05
N HIS A 124 15.99 31.87 -3.18
CA HIS A 124 17.39 32.17 -3.52
C HIS A 124 17.43 33.55 -4.20
N VAL A 125 16.85 34.56 -3.55
CA VAL A 125 17.43 35.90 -3.70
C VAL A 125 18.70 35.85 -2.88
N CYS A 126 19.75 35.36 -3.52
CA CYS A 126 21.10 35.75 -3.18
C CYS A 126 21.06 37.28 -3.20
N THR A 127 21.01 37.89 -2.01
CA THR A 127 21.02 39.33 -1.84
C THR A 127 22.39 39.82 -2.28
N ARG A 128 22.51 39.98 -3.59
CA ARG A 128 23.51 40.75 -4.29
C ARG A 128 23.17 42.22 -4.04
N PHE A 129 23.58 42.72 -2.89
CA PHE A 129 23.80 44.14 -2.60
C PHE A 129 25.11 44.15 -1.82
N LEU A 130 26.24 44.38 -2.50
CA LEU A 130 26.82 45.70 -2.78
C LEU A 130 27.26 46.39 -1.49
#